data_AF-A0A973B242-F1
#
_entry.id   AF-A0A973B242-F1
#
_cell.length_a   1.000
_cell.length_b   1.000
_cell.length_c   1.000
_cell.angle_alpha   90.00
_cell.angle_beta   90.00
_cell.angle_gamma   90.00
#
_symmetry.space_group_name_H-M   'P 1'
#
loop_
_entity.id
_entity.type
_entity.pdbx_description
1 polymer ?
#
loop_
_entity_poly.entity_id
_entity_poly.type
_entity_poly.pdbx_seq_one_letter_code
_entity_poly.pdbx_strand_id
1 'polypeptide(L)'
;TMAGLSFYQGVAQALWQGKLFHIDLNDQKIGRYDQDLRFGSEGIKDDFFLVRLLESSGYDGPKHFDARPYRSEQGEGIWEFARGCMRTYLALAAKAREFDQDPRVAEAQARASVPELAEPTVGPYSADAAARLLEESFDPAKLADRGYGNEALDQLVIDRILGI
;
A
#
# COMPACT_ATOMS: atom_id res chain seq x y z
N THR A 1 13.30 0.89 -2.05
CA THR A 1 13.92 1.90 -1.14
C THR A 1 15.35 1.54 -0.80
N MET A 2 16.20 2.51 -0.42
CA MET A 2 17.62 2.25 -0.11
C MET A 2 17.81 1.27 1.05
N ALA A 3 17.06 1.47 2.16
CA ALA A 3 17.19 0.69 3.39
C ALA A 3 16.37 -0.62 3.41
N GLY A 4 15.63 -0.92 2.34
CA GLY A 4 14.76 -2.10 2.29
C GLY A 4 13.49 -2.02 3.12
N LEU A 5 13.17 -0.84 3.66
CA LEU A 5 11.92 -0.59 4.35
C LEU A 5 10.76 -0.52 3.34
N SER A 6 9.57 -0.98 3.75
CA SER A 6 8.34 -0.79 3.00
C SER A 6 7.97 0.70 2.99
N PHE A 7 7.98 1.31 1.80
CA PHE A 7 7.68 2.72 1.67
C PHE A 7 6.22 3.04 1.99
N TYR A 8 5.27 2.29 1.41
CA TYR A 8 3.84 2.53 1.61
C TYR A 8 3.41 2.33 3.07
N GLN A 9 4.03 1.40 3.82
CA GLN A 9 3.75 1.25 5.25
C GLN A 9 4.28 2.45 6.07
N GLY A 10 5.47 2.95 5.74
CA GLY A 10 5.99 4.19 6.35
C GLY A 10 5.11 5.40 6.05
N VAL A 11 4.60 5.51 4.82
CA VAL A 11 3.63 6.54 4.42
C VAL A 11 2.31 6.39 5.19
N ALA A 12 1.81 5.17 5.39
CA ALA A 12 0.60 4.93 6.20
C ALA A 12 0.78 5.42 7.64
N GLN A 13 1.96 5.21 8.24
CA GLN A 13 2.27 5.72 9.56
C GLN A 13 2.32 7.26 9.59
N ALA A 14 2.92 7.89 8.57
CA ALA A 14 2.95 9.35 8.47
C ALA A 14 1.53 9.95 8.31
N LEU A 15 0.66 9.28 7.54
CA LEU A 15 -0.76 9.63 7.41
C LEU A 15 -1.50 9.48 8.74
N TRP A 16 -1.29 8.37 9.46
CA TRP A 16 -1.90 8.12 10.77
C TRP A 16 -1.55 9.20 11.79
N GLN A 17 -0.34 9.77 11.70
CA GLN A 17 0.11 10.88 12.54
C GLN A 17 -0.34 12.26 12.05
N GLY A 18 -0.98 12.36 10.89
CA GLY A 18 -1.31 13.64 10.25
C GLY A 18 -0.06 14.44 9.87
N LYS A 19 1.03 13.76 9.49
CA LYS A 19 2.35 14.36 9.21
C LYS A 19 2.86 14.18 7.78
N LEU A 20 2.07 13.57 6.89
CA LEU A 20 2.41 13.52 5.46
C LEU A 20 2.11 14.87 4.79
N PHE A 21 3.00 15.86 4.97
CA PHE A 21 2.82 17.21 4.42
C PHE A 21 3.16 17.32 2.93
N HIS A 22 4.08 16.47 2.46
CA HIS A 22 4.54 16.39 1.08
C HIS A 22 5.04 14.96 0.82
N ILE A 23 5.14 14.57 -0.45
CA ILE A 23 5.70 13.28 -0.84
C ILE A 23 6.50 13.40 -2.13
N ASP A 24 7.67 12.76 -2.15
CA ASP A 24 8.50 12.62 -3.34
C ASP A 24 8.35 11.20 -3.90
N LEU A 25 8.03 11.11 -5.19
CA LEU A 25 7.75 9.88 -5.90
C LEU A 25 8.87 9.57 -6.89
N ASN A 26 9.58 8.48 -6.63
CA ASN A 26 10.60 7.91 -7.51
C ASN A 26 10.66 6.40 -7.29
N ASP A 27 11.70 5.74 -7.81
CA ASP A 27 11.88 4.31 -7.67
C ASP A 27 13.35 3.93 -7.46
N GLN A 28 13.59 2.74 -6.90
CA GLN A 28 14.87 2.35 -6.33
C GLN A 28 15.04 0.82 -6.23
N LYS A 29 16.16 0.30 -6.74
CA LYS A 29 16.63 -1.05 -6.37
C LYS A 29 17.19 -1.05 -4.96
N ILE A 30 16.69 -1.95 -4.13
CA ILE A 30 17.11 -2.08 -2.72
C ILE A 30 18.62 -2.21 -2.53
N GLY A 31 19.15 -1.57 -1.48
CA GLY A 31 20.54 -1.76 -1.05
C GLY A 31 21.59 -1.14 -1.97
N ARG A 32 21.22 -0.12 -2.75
CA ARG A 32 22.12 0.60 -3.67
C ARG A 32 22.20 2.09 -3.33
N TYR A 33 23.07 2.81 -4.03
CA TYR A 33 23.07 4.27 -4.06
C TYR A 33 21.69 4.81 -4.47
N ASP A 34 21.41 6.07 -4.15
CA ASP A 34 20.15 6.73 -4.52
C ASP A 34 20.06 6.91 -6.04
N GLN A 35 19.14 6.18 -6.67
CA GLN A 35 19.08 6.04 -8.12
C GLN A 35 18.16 7.04 -8.80
N ASP A 36 17.21 7.62 -8.06
CA ASP A 36 16.18 8.52 -8.58
C ASP A 36 15.48 7.97 -9.83
N LEU A 37 15.13 6.69 -9.84
CA LEU A 37 14.52 6.12 -11.04
C LEU A 37 13.12 6.69 -11.24
N ARG A 38 12.64 6.65 -12.49
CA ARG A 38 11.26 6.99 -12.82
C ARG A 38 10.30 6.15 -11.96
N PHE A 39 9.28 6.80 -11.42
CA PHE A 39 8.22 6.14 -10.64
C PHE A 39 7.60 4.94 -11.41
N GLY A 40 7.53 3.77 -10.76
CA GLY A 40 7.02 2.53 -11.35
C GLY A 40 7.93 1.86 -12.39
N SER A 41 9.25 1.98 -12.24
CA SER A 41 10.22 1.36 -13.16
C SER A 41 10.81 0.05 -12.65
N GLU A 42 10.75 -0.20 -11.34
CA GLU A 42 11.30 -1.35 -10.64
C GLU A 42 10.28 -1.92 -9.63
N GLY A 43 9.64 -1.07 -8.80
CA GLY A 43 8.83 -1.45 -7.65
C GLY A 43 7.32 -1.56 -7.88
N ILE A 44 6.87 -2.10 -9.03
CA ILE A 44 5.47 -1.93 -9.49
C ILE A 44 4.37 -2.33 -8.49
N LYS A 45 4.58 -3.38 -7.70
CA LYS A 45 3.61 -3.84 -6.69
C LYS A 45 3.58 -2.94 -5.46
N ASP A 46 4.74 -2.49 -4.99
CA ASP A 46 4.83 -1.55 -3.88
C ASP A 46 4.25 -0.19 -4.28
N ASP A 47 4.51 0.26 -5.51
CA ASP A 47 3.95 1.48 -6.07
C ASP A 47 2.42 1.39 -6.22
N PHE A 48 1.88 0.23 -6.59
CA PHE A 48 0.43 0.00 -6.58
C PHE A 48 -0.17 0.22 -5.18
N PHE A 49 0.43 -0.37 -4.13
CA PHE A 49 -0.06 -0.18 -2.77
C PHE A 49 0.09 1.25 -2.27
N LEU A 50 1.19 1.93 -2.63
CA LEU A 50 1.38 3.34 -2.33
C LEU A 50 0.29 4.19 -2.97
N VAL A 51 0.05 4.03 -4.28
CA VAL A 51 -0.97 4.81 -4.99
C VAL A 51 -2.35 4.52 -4.43
N ARG A 52 -2.70 3.25 -4.20
CA ARG A 52 -3.96 2.86 -3.54
C ARG A 52 -4.12 3.54 -2.18
N LEU A 53 -3.08 3.57 -1.35
CA LEU A 53 -3.10 4.25 -0.05
C LEU A 53 -3.32 5.76 -0.19
N LEU A 54 -2.58 6.44 -1.09
CA LEU A 54 -2.70 7.88 -1.26
C LEU A 54 -4.10 8.27 -1.77
N GLU A 55 -4.64 7.53 -2.74
CA GLU A 55 -5.96 7.77 -3.31
C GLU A 55 -7.09 7.46 -2.32
N SER A 56 -6.94 6.45 -1.44
CA SER A 56 -7.97 6.06 -0.47
C SER A 56 -7.91 6.83 0.86
N SER A 57 -6.74 7.37 1.23
CA SER A 57 -6.56 8.14 2.48
C SER A 57 -7.02 9.59 2.39
N GLY A 58 -7.34 10.09 1.20
CA GLY A 58 -7.70 11.49 0.98
C GLY A 58 -6.50 12.45 0.95
N TYR A 59 -5.29 11.95 0.68
CA TYR A 59 -4.10 12.80 0.55
C TYR A 59 -4.23 13.78 -0.65
N ASP A 60 -4.43 15.06 -0.33
CA ASP A 60 -4.68 16.16 -1.27
C ASP A 60 -3.42 16.91 -1.71
N GLY A 61 -2.27 16.63 -1.08
CA GLY A 61 -1.00 17.25 -1.42
C GLY A 61 -0.47 16.84 -2.80
N PRO A 62 0.56 17.56 -3.30
CA PRO A 62 1.15 17.32 -4.61
C PRO A 62 1.67 15.89 -4.77
N LYS A 63 1.52 15.34 -5.98
CA LYS A 63 2.20 14.10 -6.39
C LYS A 63 3.51 14.48 -7.07
N HIS A 64 4.49 14.90 -6.26
CA HIS A 64 5.76 15.42 -6.74
C HIS A 64 6.69 14.28 -7.15
N PHE A 65 7.34 14.40 -8.32
CA PHE A 65 8.27 13.40 -8.84
C PHE A 65 9.71 13.91 -8.71
N ASP A 66 10.38 13.54 -7.62
CA ASP A 66 11.83 13.79 -7.45
C ASP A 66 12.62 12.62 -8.01
N ALA A 67 12.75 12.61 -9.34
CA ALA A 67 13.39 11.53 -10.09
C ALA A 67 14.27 12.10 -11.21
N ARG A 68 15.16 11.26 -11.75
CA ARG A 68 16.09 11.59 -12.83
C ARG A 68 15.91 10.66 -14.02
N PRO A 69 15.92 11.18 -15.26
CA PRO A 69 16.02 10.33 -16.44
C PRO A 69 17.34 9.57 -16.42
N TYR A 70 17.40 8.42 -17.11
CA TYR A 70 18.67 7.71 -17.26
C TYR A 70 19.71 8.64 -17.91
N ARG A 71 20.96 8.53 -17.46
CA ARG A 71 22.07 9.34 -17.98
C ARG A 71 22.24 9.25 -19.50
N SER A 72 21.82 8.14 -20.11
CA SER A 72 21.86 7.91 -21.56
C SER A 72 20.79 8.67 -22.34
N GLU A 73 19.76 9.21 -21.68
CA GLU A 73 18.69 9.94 -22.34
C GLU A 73 19.09 11.38 -22.67
N GLN A 74 18.54 11.89 -23.77
CA GLN A 74 18.72 13.26 -24.22
C GLN A 74 17.47 13.73 -24.98
N GLY A 75 17.24 15.05 -25.04
CA GLY A 75 16.12 15.63 -25.78
C GLY A 75 14.78 15.02 -25.39
N GLU A 76 14.11 14.37 -26.35
CA GLU A 76 12.78 13.78 -26.17
C GLU A 76 12.72 12.72 -25.06
N GLY A 77 13.81 11.96 -24.84
CA GLY A 77 13.84 10.92 -23.79
C GLY A 77 13.63 11.49 -22.37
N ILE A 78 14.02 12.75 -22.14
CA ILE A 78 13.77 13.45 -20.87
C ILE A 78 12.27 13.72 -20.69
N TRP A 79 11.58 14.09 -21.77
CA TRP A 79 10.14 14.33 -21.74
C TRP A 79 9.33 13.03 -21.65
N GLU A 80 9.80 11.95 -22.28
CA GLU A 80 9.23 10.61 -22.10
C GLU A 80 9.36 10.12 -20.66
N PHE A 81 10.50 10.38 -20.00
CA PHE A 81 10.68 10.12 -18.58
C PHE A 81 9.61 10.84 -17.74
N ALA A 82 9.45 12.15 -17.94
CA ALA A 82 8.48 12.95 -17.18
C ALA A 82 7.04 12.49 -17.42
N ARG A 83 6.67 12.24 -18.69
CA ARG A 83 5.36 11.67 -19.05
C ARG A 83 5.16 10.30 -18.45
N GLY A 84 6.19 9.47 -18.41
CA GLY A 84 6.16 8.13 -17.84
C GLY A 84 5.84 8.13 -16.34
N CYS A 85 6.42 9.03 -15.54
CA CYS A 85 6.07 9.17 -14.12
C CYS A 85 4.56 9.39 -13.92
N MET A 86 4.01 10.40 -14.61
CA MET A 86 2.58 10.74 -14.54
C MET A 86 1.69 9.61 -15.05
N ARG A 87 2.05 9.01 -16.20
CA ARG A 87 1.30 7.92 -16.82
C ARG A 87 1.21 6.71 -15.88
N THR A 88 2.32 6.32 -15.25
CA THR A 88 2.34 5.19 -14.33
C THR A 88 1.46 5.47 -13.11
N TYR A 89 1.58 6.65 -12.49
CA TYR A 89 0.72 7.03 -11.36
C TYR A 89 -0.77 6.94 -11.72
N LEU A 90 -1.17 7.56 -12.83
CA LEU A 90 -2.58 7.56 -13.28
C LEU A 90 -3.09 6.15 -13.60
N ALA A 91 -2.26 5.31 -14.21
CA ALA A 91 -2.61 3.92 -14.48
C ALA A 91 -2.82 3.12 -13.19
N LEU A 92 -1.89 3.24 -12.23
CA LEU A 92 -2.00 2.58 -10.93
C LEU A 92 -3.21 3.10 -10.13
N ALA A 93 -3.53 4.39 -10.20
CA ALA A 93 -4.70 4.97 -9.55
C ALA A 93 -6.02 4.42 -10.13
N ALA A 94 -6.09 4.26 -11.46
CA ALA A 94 -7.23 3.60 -12.10
C ALA A 94 -7.34 2.13 -11.67
N LYS A 95 -6.22 1.39 -11.65
CA LYS A 95 -6.18 -0.01 -11.21
C LYS A 95 -6.54 -0.19 -9.74
N ALA A 96 -6.09 0.70 -8.86
CA ALA A 96 -6.45 0.69 -7.45
C ALA A 96 -7.95 0.88 -7.26
N ARG A 97 -8.56 1.82 -7.99
CA ARG A 97 -10.02 2.04 -7.98
C ARG A 97 -10.79 0.80 -8.43
N GLU A 98 -10.34 0.17 -9.52
CA GLU A 98 -10.96 -1.06 -10.01
C GLU A 98 -10.79 -2.23 -9.00
N PHE A 99 -9.64 -2.33 -8.34
CA PHE A 99 -9.37 -3.33 -7.29
C PHE A 99 -10.34 -3.16 -6.12
N ASP A 100 -10.49 -1.94 -5.61
CA ASP A 100 -11.35 -1.65 -4.45
C ASP A 100 -12.85 -1.79 -4.77
N GLN A 101 -13.23 -1.75 -6.05
CA GLN A 101 -14.61 -1.96 -6.51
C GLN A 101 -14.92 -3.42 -6.85
N ASP A 102 -13.93 -4.32 -6.84
CA ASP A 102 -14.12 -5.72 -7.19
C ASP A 102 -14.74 -6.51 -6.03
N PRO A 103 -15.93 -7.12 -6.20
CA PRO A 103 -16.56 -7.92 -5.14
C PRO A 103 -15.70 -9.07 -4.63
N ARG A 104 -14.83 -9.63 -5.48
CA ARG A 104 -13.91 -10.72 -5.10
C ARG A 104 -12.86 -10.22 -4.11
N VAL A 105 -12.42 -8.96 -4.27
CA VAL A 105 -11.48 -8.32 -3.35
C VAL A 105 -12.15 -8.08 -2.00
N ALA A 106 -13.39 -7.59 -1.99
CA ALA A 106 -14.15 -7.41 -0.75
C ALA A 106 -14.35 -8.74 0.01
N GLU A 107 -14.71 -9.82 -0.71
CA GLU A 107 -14.84 -11.16 -0.14
C GLU A 107 -13.50 -11.67 0.42
N ALA A 108 -12.41 -11.52 -0.34
CA ALA A 108 -11.08 -11.93 0.09
C ALA A 108 -10.57 -11.13 1.29
N GLN A 109 -10.85 -9.82 1.36
CA GLN A 109 -10.54 -8.97 2.52
C GLN A 109 -11.33 -9.38 3.77
N ALA A 110 -12.61 -9.71 3.61
CA ALA A 110 -13.44 -10.22 4.71
C ALA A 110 -12.88 -11.55 5.24
N ARG A 111 -12.53 -12.48 4.36
CA ARG A 111 -11.87 -13.74 4.75
C ARG A 111 -10.54 -13.50 5.48
N ALA A 112 -9.75 -12.54 5.01
CA ALA A 112 -8.49 -12.12 5.61
C ALA A 112 -8.65 -11.27 6.87
N SER A 113 -9.88 -11.02 7.34
CA SER A 113 -10.17 -10.22 8.56
C SER A 113 -9.63 -8.78 8.49
N VAL A 114 -9.45 -8.24 7.28
CA VAL A 114 -8.96 -6.87 7.10
C VAL A 114 -9.90 -5.85 7.75
N PRO A 115 -11.24 -5.93 7.57
CA PRO A 115 -12.15 -5.01 8.24
C PRO A 115 -12.18 -5.18 9.77
N GLU A 116 -12.02 -6.40 10.27
CA GLU A 116 -12.01 -6.70 11.73
C GLU A 116 -10.86 -5.95 12.44
N LEU A 117 -9.73 -5.69 11.76
CA LEU A 117 -8.61 -4.93 12.32
C LEU A 117 -8.97 -3.46 12.63
N ALA A 118 -9.99 -2.90 11.98
CA ALA A 118 -10.47 -1.54 12.24
C ALA A 118 -11.42 -1.47 13.45
N GLU A 119 -11.87 -2.62 13.97
CA GLU A 119 -12.72 -2.67 15.16
C GLU A 119 -11.88 -2.47 16.43
N PRO A 120 -12.31 -1.64 17.39
CA PRO A 120 -11.63 -1.53 18.67
C PRO A 120 -11.57 -2.88 19.36
N THR A 121 -10.37 -3.40 19.60
CA THR A 121 -10.16 -4.68 20.31
C THR A 121 -10.83 -4.70 21.68
N VAL A 122 -10.79 -3.57 22.36
CA VAL A 122 -11.52 -3.32 23.61
C VAL A 122 -12.28 -2.01 23.47
N GLY A 123 -13.53 -2.00 23.94
CA GLY A 123 -14.30 -0.77 24.06
C GLY A 123 -13.76 0.15 25.16
N PRO A 124 -14.50 1.22 25.52
CA PRO A 124 -14.15 2.06 26.65
C PRO A 124 -13.95 1.26 27.93
N TYR A 125 -12.99 1.68 28.76
CA TYR A 125 -12.70 0.99 30.01
C TYR A 125 -13.91 0.97 30.95
N SER A 126 -14.17 -0.20 31.53
CA SER A 126 -14.99 -0.40 32.72
C SER A 126 -14.43 -1.56 33.54
N ALA A 127 -14.65 -1.55 34.86
CA ALA A 127 -14.23 -2.64 35.72
C ALA A 127 -14.84 -3.99 35.27
N ASP A 128 -16.12 -3.96 34.86
CA ASP A 128 -16.84 -5.14 34.36
C ASP A 128 -16.26 -5.66 33.03
N ALA A 129 -15.91 -4.77 32.09
CA ALA A 129 -15.28 -5.19 30.83
C ALA A 129 -13.89 -5.80 31.08
N ALA A 130 -13.09 -5.21 31.97
CA ALA A 130 -11.80 -5.76 32.35
C ALA A 130 -11.92 -7.11 33.05
N ALA A 131 -12.88 -7.28 33.96
CA ALA A 131 -13.15 -8.55 34.64
C ALA A 131 -13.52 -9.66 33.64
N ARG A 132 -14.45 -9.38 32.71
CA ARG A 132 -14.81 -10.34 31.66
C ARG A 132 -13.62 -10.75 30.79
N LEU A 133 -12.78 -9.80 30.40
CA LEU A 133 -11.57 -10.06 29.61
C LEU A 133 -10.57 -10.96 30.35
N LEU A 134 -10.41 -10.77 31.66
CA LEU A 134 -9.53 -11.61 32.48
C LEU A 134 -10.08 -13.03 32.68
N GLU A 135 -11.39 -13.20 32.58
CA GLU A 135 -12.08 -14.50 32.69
C GLU A 135 -12.16 -15.24 31.34
N GLU A 136 -11.86 -14.59 30.22
CA GLU A 136 -11.89 -15.22 28.90
C GLU A 136 -10.87 -16.36 28.79
N SER A 137 -11.36 -17.51 28.35
CA SER A 137 -10.57 -18.71 28.07
C SER A 137 -10.65 -19.01 26.59
N PHE A 138 -9.47 -19.18 25.98
CA PHE A 138 -9.33 -19.54 24.58
C PHE A 138 -8.62 -20.88 24.43
N ASP A 139 -8.87 -21.55 23.31
CA ASP A 139 -8.08 -22.68 22.84
C ASP A 139 -7.13 -22.18 21.74
N PRO A 140 -5.84 -21.93 22.04
CA PRO A 140 -4.90 -21.42 21.05
C PRO A 140 -4.69 -22.35 19.87
N ALA A 141 -4.83 -23.67 20.05
CA ALA A 141 -4.68 -24.64 18.97
C ALA A 141 -5.82 -24.49 17.97
N LYS A 142 -7.06 -24.42 18.46
CA LYS A 142 -8.23 -24.19 17.62
C LYS A 142 -8.20 -22.83 16.91
N LEU A 143 -7.68 -21.79 17.56
CA LEU A 143 -7.50 -20.47 16.92
C LEU A 143 -6.47 -20.51 15.78
N ALA A 144 -5.40 -21.29 15.95
CA ALA A 144 -4.35 -21.43 14.94
C ALA A 144 -4.78 -22.19 13.68
N ASP A 145 -5.86 -22.99 13.76
CA ASP A 145 -6.41 -23.71 12.60
C ASP A 145 -7.02 -22.76 11.53
N ARG A 146 -7.27 -21.49 11.87
CA ARG A 146 -7.85 -20.51 10.94
C ARG A 146 -6.85 -20.09 9.85
N GLY A 147 -7.19 -20.36 8.60
CA GLY A 147 -6.49 -19.81 7.43
C GLY A 147 -7.10 -18.50 6.93
N TYR A 148 -6.29 -17.43 6.84
CA TYR A 148 -6.74 -16.10 6.42
C TYR A 148 -6.84 -15.91 4.90
N GLY A 149 -6.23 -16.79 4.09
CA GLY A 149 -6.35 -16.70 2.63
C GLY A 149 -5.61 -15.53 1.98
N ASN A 150 -4.58 -14.98 2.65
CA ASN A 150 -3.82 -13.81 2.17
C ASN A 150 -3.19 -14.02 0.79
N GLU A 151 -2.74 -15.22 0.44
CA GLU A 151 -2.22 -15.52 -0.91
C GLU A 151 -3.28 -15.30 -2.00
N ALA A 152 -4.54 -15.66 -1.74
CA ALA A 152 -5.62 -15.44 -2.71
C ALA A 152 -5.94 -13.95 -2.87
N LEU A 153 -5.92 -13.19 -1.76
CA LEU A 153 -6.08 -11.74 -1.78
C LEU A 153 -4.92 -11.05 -2.52
N ASP A 154 -3.69 -11.51 -2.29
CA ASP A 154 -2.50 -10.97 -2.93
C ASP A 154 -2.46 -11.27 -4.44
N GLN A 155 -2.91 -12.45 -4.85
CA GLN A 155 -3.02 -12.78 -6.27
C GLN A 155 -3.99 -11.85 -7.01
N LEU A 156 -5.10 -11.43 -6.38
CA LEU A 156 -6.00 -10.44 -6.98
C LEU A 156 -5.32 -9.09 -7.23
N VAL A 157 -4.30 -8.73 -6.42
CA VAL A 157 -3.49 -7.52 -6.67
C VAL A 157 -2.66 -7.72 -7.93
N ILE A 158 -2.00 -8.87 -8.07
CA ILE A 158 -1.20 -9.19 -9.26
C ILE A 158 -2.08 -9.22 -10.52
N ASP A 159 -3.20 -9.93 -10.48
CA ASP A 159 -4.14 -10.02 -11.61
C ASP A 159 -4.58 -8.62 -12.04
N ARG A 160 -4.90 -7.74 -11.08
CA ARG A 160 -5.27 -6.36 -11.36
C ARG A 160 -4.14 -5.57 -12.03
N ILE A 161 -2.92 -5.66 -11.52
CA ILE A 161 -1.74 -4.97 -12.08
C ILE A 161 -1.48 -5.45 -13.51
N LEU A 162 -1.62 -6.76 -13.76
CA LEU A 162 -1.39 -7.37 -15.07
C LEU A 162 -2.58 -7.21 -16.02
N GLY A 163 -3.75 -6.82 -15.54
CA GLY A 163 -4.96 -6.62 -16.34
C GLY A 163 -5.69 -7.92 -16.71
N ILE A 164 -5.64 -8.92 -15.83
CA ILE A 164 -6.31 -10.22 -15.93
C ILE A 164 -7.63 -10.16 -15.13
#